data_AF-A0A166YMA8-F1
#
_entry.id   AF-A0A166YMA8-F1
#
_cell.length_a   1.000
_cell.length_b   1.000
_cell.length_c   1.000
_cell.angle_alpha   90.00
_cell.angle_beta   90.00
_cell.angle_gamma   90.00
#
_symmetry.space_group_name_H-M   'P 1'
#
loop_
_entity.id
_entity.type
_entity.pdbx_description
1 polymer ?
#
loop_
_entity_poly.entity_id
_entity_poly.type
_entity_poly.pdbx_seq_one_letter_code
_entity_poly.pdbx_strand_id
1 'polypeptide(L)'
;MKAIISDSSLLELRTAWIKSVSTIWTAQENGTVESNPFCNELIKKDFNSYPDQEIGAMAVLEKYGLCGDSWGIQLQVTESDEAPYWNPGTGEYDVENSEKIEQVLIYIPKKPKNNPTEAAAAFYAKAPSIFGGFDNGAAPDSMPSTSRFNIGNDMGTLYEFGTVLMDALSLSWMDEQFKERLITKDPIDTETGNLKVEEIGKAAKVLKESFGYDFPWAFDLIIAEDDDAEFLDSTQLAEEFGSKSVPPQALVPRWVKAKRSRLVLVVPQRPLSLENYGPIALASYNAGGSKYPFSCG
;
A
#
# COMPACT_ATOMS: atom_id res chain seq x y z
N MET A 1 -3.96 -3.80 -21.97
CA MET A 1 -3.95 -5.08 -21.23
C MET A 1 -3.29 -4.76 -19.91
N LYS A 2 -4.07 -4.38 -18.88
CA LYS A 2 -3.53 -4.04 -17.57
C LYS A 2 -3.44 -5.32 -16.75
N ALA A 3 -2.35 -5.47 -16.00
CA ALA A 3 -1.99 -6.71 -15.34
C ALA A 3 -2.96 -7.05 -14.22
N ILE A 4 -3.37 -8.32 -14.16
CA ILE A 4 -4.00 -8.92 -12.99
C ILE A 4 -2.92 -8.95 -11.91
N ILE A 5 -3.24 -8.52 -10.68
CA ILE A 5 -2.40 -8.82 -9.52
C ILE A 5 -2.60 -10.31 -9.24
N SER A 6 -1.78 -11.14 -9.86
CA SER A 6 -1.71 -12.56 -9.55
C SER A 6 -0.88 -12.76 -8.28
N ASP A 7 -1.02 -13.90 -7.61
CA ASP A 7 -0.10 -14.29 -6.52
C ASP A 7 1.37 -14.15 -6.93
N SER A 8 1.67 -14.29 -8.23
CA SER A 8 2.99 -14.09 -8.78
C SER A 8 3.48 -12.63 -8.74
N SER A 9 2.60 -11.62 -8.90
CA SER A 9 3.02 -10.23 -8.79
C SER A 9 3.36 -9.89 -7.35
N LEU A 10 2.54 -10.31 -6.37
CA LEU A 10 2.83 -10.15 -4.93
C LEU A 10 4.19 -10.73 -4.54
N LEU A 11 4.46 -11.94 -4.99
CA LEU A 11 5.76 -12.58 -4.79
C LEU A 11 6.91 -11.81 -5.47
N GLU A 12 6.68 -11.23 -6.64
CA GLU A 12 7.65 -10.40 -7.36
C GLU A 12 8.00 -9.13 -6.57
N LEU A 13 7.01 -8.36 -6.12
CA LEU A 13 7.24 -7.15 -5.31
C LEU A 13 7.95 -7.49 -4.00
N ARG A 14 7.56 -8.59 -3.36
CA ARG A 14 8.23 -9.07 -2.15
C ARG A 14 9.69 -9.43 -2.40
N THR A 15 9.96 -10.18 -3.47
CA THR A 15 11.31 -10.56 -3.85
C THR A 15 12.14 -9.32 -4.17
N ALA A 16 11.55 -8.35 -4.87
CA ALA A 16 12.16 -7.05 -5.15
C ALA A 16 12.50 -6.31 -3.86
N TRP A 17 11.59 -6.28 -2.88
CA TRP A 17 11.80 -5.63 -1.60
C TRP A 17 12.96 -6.26 -0.82
N ILE A 18 12.97 -7.59 -0.66
CA ILE A 18 14.05 -8.30 0.06
C ILE A 18 15.42 -8.09 -0.61
N LYS A 19 15.46 -8.12 -1.96
CA LYS A 19 16.69 -7.78 -2.72
C LYS A 19 17.13 -6.33 -2.49
N SER A 20 16.18 -5.41 -2.37
CA SER A 20 16.44 -4.01 -2.10
C SER A 20 17.06 -3.82 -0.72
N VAL A 21 16.47 -4.41 0.33
CA VAL A 21 17.00 -4.40 1.70
C VAL A 21 18.42 -4.97 1.73
N SER A 22 18.65 -6.13 1.09
CA SER A 22 19.99 -6.72 1.00
C SER A 22 21.01 -5.80 0.34
N THR A 23 20.60 -5.11 -0.73
CA THR A 23 21.47 -4.18 -1.45
C THR A 23 21.81 -2.95 -0.59
N ILE A 24 20.80 -2.40 0.10
CA ILE A 24 20.98 -1.26 1.01
C ILE A 24 21.92 -1.64 2.16
N TRP A 25 21.70 -2.78 2.82
CA TRP A 25 22.59 -3.24 3.90
C TRP A 25 24.03 -3.47 3.44
N THR A 26 24.22 -3.94 2.22
CA THR A 26 25.56 -4.10 1.62
C THR A 26 26.19 -2.72 1.36
N ALA A 27 25.41 -1.75 0.89
CA ALA A 27 25.88 -0.40 0.68
C ALA A 27 26.22 0.30 2.01
N GLN A 28 25.42 0.11 3.06
CA GLN A 28 25.65 0.61 4.42
C GLN A 28 26.97 0.08 5.00
N GLU A 29 27.22 -1.23 4.89
CA GLU A 29 28.49 -1.85 5.32
C GLU A 29 29.71 -1.27 4.65
N ASN A 30 29.60 -0.98 3.36
CA ASN A 30 30.69 -0.43 2.59
C ASN A 30 30.79 1.10 2.70
N GLY A 31 29.87 1.77 3.41
CA GLY A 31 29.79 3.23 3.46
C GLY A 31 29.50 3.87 2.08
N THR A 32 28.71 3.20 1.24
CA THR A 32 28.46 3.57 -0.17
C THR A 32 27.00 3.89 -0.47
N VAL A 33 26.12 4.05 0.53
CA VAL A 33 24.68 4.30 0.30
C VAL A 33 24.44 5.50 -0.63
N GLU A 34 25.11 6.63 -0.37
CA GLU A 34 24.94 7.86 -1.17
C GLU A 34 25.52 7.75 -2.60
N SER A 35 26.60 6.99 -2.77
CA SER A 35 27.28 6.80 -4.05
C SER A 35 26.73 5.64 -4.88
N ASN A 36 25.95 4.73 -4.26
CA ASN A 36 25.27 3.64 -4.92
C ASN A 36 24.03 4.18 -5.66
N PRO A 37 23.98 4.12 -7.00
CA PRO A 37 22.89 4.72 -7.77
C PRO A 37 21.52 4.11 -7.44
N PHE A 38 21.47 2.80 -7.14
CA PHE A 38 20.23 2.14 -6.77
C PHE A 38 19.72 2.62 -5.41
N CYS A 39 20.59 2.63 -4.38
CA CYS A 39 20.19 3.04 -3.03
C CYS A 39 19.79 4.52 -3.00
N ASN A 40 20.61 5.38 -3.63
CA ASN A 40 20.34 6.81 -3.72
C ASN A 40 19.04 7.07 -4.47
N GLU A 41 18.76 6.39 -5.59
CA GLU A 41 17.47 6.54 -6.27
C GLU A 41 16.29 5.98 -5.48
N LEU A 42 16.44 4.83 -4.82
CA LEU A 42 15.34 4.17 -4.11
C LEU A 42 14.94 4.90 -2.81
N ILE A 43 15.92 5.43 -2.07
CA ILE A 43 15.71 6.09 -0.76
C ILE A 43 15.57 7.62 -0.93
N LYS A 44 15.73 8.15 -2.16
CA LYS A 44 15.72 9.59 -2.45
C LYS A 44 14.50 10.26 -1.84
N LYS A 45 14.75 11.28 -1.02
CA LYS A 45 13.72 12.07 -0.33
C LYS A 45 12.92 12.99 -1.27
N ASP A 46 13.28 13.08 -2.55
CA ASP A 46 12.73 14.05 -3.50
C ASP A 46 11.67 13.50 -4.46
N PHE A 47 11.20 12.26 -4.28
CA PHE A 47 9.99 11.77 -4.97
C PHE A 47 8.76 12.69 -4.75
N ASN A 48 8.86 13.56 -3.75
CA ASN A 48 7.88 14.55 -3.31
C ASN A 48 7.71 15.77 -4.23
N SER A 49 8.64 16.03 -5.14
CA SER A 49 8.51 17.20 -6.03
C SER A 49 7.48 17.01 -7.16
N TYR A 50 6.95 15.79 -7.31
CA TYR A 50 5.95 15.47 -8.32
C TYR A 50 4.98 14.37 -7.85
N PRO A 51 3.99 14.68 -7.00
CA PRO A 51 2.94 13.72 -6.59
C PRO A 51 2.18 13.11 -7.80
N ASP A 52 2.27 13.74 -8.96
CA ASP A 52 1.65 13.33 -10.23
C ASP A 52 2.61 12.64 -11.22
N GLN A 53 3.92 12.57 -10.95
CA GLN A 53 4.86 11.84 -11.84
C GLN A 53 5.08 10.41 -11.35
N GLU A 54 5.00 9.47 -12.29
CA GLU A 54 5.18 8.02 -12.12
C GLU A 54 6.56 7.58 -11.62
N ILE A 55 7.44 8.51 -11.24
CA ILE A 55 8.78 8.19 -10.77
C ILE A 55 8.71 7.98 -9.25
N GLY A 56 8.12 6.87 -8.81
CA GLY A 56 8.17 6.41 -7.42
C GLY A 56 9.22 5.30 -7.24
N ALA A 57 9.31 4.71 -6.04
CA ALA A 57 10.20 3.56 -5.80
C ALA A 57 9.89 2.39 -6.76
N MET A 58 8.64 2.23 -7.22
CA MET A 58 8.27 1.26 -8.26
C MET A 58 9.05 1.45 -9.56
N ALA A 59 9.21 2.69 -10.04
CA ALA A 59 9.96 2.97 -11.26
C ALA A 59 11.46 2.66 -11.09
N VAL A 60 12.00 2.83 -9.87
CA VAL A 60 13.36 2.39 -9.55
C VAL A 60 13.44 0.87 -9.59
N LEU A 61 12.50 0.15 -8.95
CA LEU A 61 12.48 -1.31 -9.01
C LEU A 61 12.38 -1.82 -10.46
N GLU A 62 11.57 -1.19 -11.30
CA GLU A 62 11.43 -1.53 -12.73
C GLU A 62 12.71 -1.24 -13.52
N LYS A 63 13.30 -0.05 -13.34
CA LYS A 63 14.56 0.35 -13.99
C LYS A 63 15.68 -0.65 -13.73
N TYR A 64 15.73 -1.24 -12.54
CA TYR A 64 16.72 -2.24 -12.15
C TYR A 64 16.26 -3.69 -12.37
N GLY A 65 15.11 -3.90 -13.02
CA GLY A 65 14.60 -5.22 -13.39
C GLY A 65 14.19 -6.09 -12.20
N LEU A 66 13.75 -5.46 -11.10
CA LEU A 66 13.35 -6.14 -9.88
C LEU A 66 11.84 -6.40 -9.81
N CYS A 67 11.01 -5.48 -10.31
CA CYS A 67 9.54 -5.59 -10.33
C CYS A 67 8.92 -4.77 -11.47
N GLY A 68 7.86 -5.25 -12.11
CA GLY A 68 7.09 -4.46 -13.08
C GLY A 68 6.10 -3.43 -12.48
N ASP A 69 5.66 -2.46 -13.28
CA ASP A 69 4.70 -1.38 -12.92
C ASP A 69 3.22 -1.81 -12.86
N SER A 70 2.93 -3.03 -12.43
CA SER A 70 1.57 -3.60 -12.47
C SER A 70 0.65 -3.14 -11.34
N TRP A 71 1.19 -2.41 -10.36
CA TRP A 71 0.56 -2.28 -9.04
C TRP A 71 -0.36 -1.08 -8.88
N GLY A 72 -0.30 -0.06 -9.74
CA GLY A 72 -1.21 1.09 -9.62
C GLY A 72 -1.19 1.83 -8.26
N ILE A 73 -0.20 1.54 -7.40
CA ILE A 73 0.06 2.19 -6.11
C ILE A 73 1.29 3.08 -6.22
N GLN A 74 1.41 4.03 -5.31
CA GLN A 74 2.67 4.73 -5.06
C GLN A 74 3.49 3.93 -4.05
N LEU A 75 4.71 3.54 -4.40
CA LEU A 75 5.66 2.96 -3.45
C LEU A 75 6.67 4.03 -3.01
N GLN A 76 6.89 4.12 -1.70
CA GLN A 76 7.93 4.94 -1.08
C GLN A 76 8.78 4.05 -0.19
N VAL A 77 10.09 4.28 -0.19
CA VAL A 77 11.04 3.58 0.69
C VAL A 77 11.72 4.63 1.56
N THR A 78 11.80 4.37 2.86
CA THR A 78 12.42 5.27 3.83
C THR A 78 13.42 4.52 4.71
N GLU A 79 14.50 5.20 5.08
CA GLU A 79 15.41 4.74 6.15
C GLU A 79 15.12 5.52 7.44
N SER A 80 15.38 4.89 8.58
CA SER A 80 15.25 5.50 9.91
C SER A 80 16.02 4.70 10.95
N ASP A 81 16.59 5.39 11.94
CA ASP A 81 17.20 4.78 13.12
C ASP A 81 16.16 4.24 14.13
N GLU A 82 14.87 4.50 13.87
CA GLU A 82 13.71 4.00 14.63
C GLU A 82 13.00 2.83 13.90
N ALA A 83 13.58 2.35 12.80
CA ALA A 83 13.06 1.22 12.04
C ALA A 83 13.16 -0.11 12.82
N PRO A 84 12.43 -1.16 12.39
CA PRO A 84 12.56 -2.50 12.97
C PRO A 84 13.99 -2.99 13.00
N TYR A 85 14.42 -3.46 14.16
CA TYR A 85 15.77 -3.96 14.39
C TYR A 85 15.75 -5.45 14.73
N TRP A 86 16.82 -6.14 14.36
CA TRP A 86 16.96 -7.56 14.63
C TRP A 86 17.46 -7.79 16.06
N ASN A 87 16.73 -8.58 16.85
CA ASN A 87 17.12 -8.95 18.20
C ASN A 87 17.89 -10.30 18.19
N PRO A 88 19.20 -10.31 18.48
CA PRO A 88 19.99 -11.54 18.50
C PRO A 88 19.57 -12.54 19.59
N GLY A 89 18.93 -12.07 20.67
CA GLY A 89 18.49 -12.92 21.77
C GLY A 89 17.27 -13.76 21.43
N THR A 90 16.36 -13.23 20.59
CA THR A 90 15.15 -13.94 20.14
C THR A 90 15.30 -14.52 18.73
N GLY A 91 16.20 -13.96 17.91
CA GLY A 91 16.32 -14.29 16.49
C GLY A 91 15.26 -13.60 15.61
N GLU A 92 14.43 -12.73 16.19
CA GLU A 92 13.30 -12.08 15.54
C GLU A 92 13.54 -10.57 15.33
N TYR A 93 12.76 -9.97 14.43
CA TYR A 93 12.70 -8.52 14.30
C TYR A 93 11.73 -7.94 15.31
N ASP A 94 12.17 -6.92 16.03
CA ASP A 94 11.32 -6.18 16.96
C ASP A 94 10.57 -5.09 16.19
N VAL A 95 9.41 -5.46 15.64
CA VAL A 95 8.51 -4.53 14.95
C VAL A 95 7.64 -3.77 15.96
N GLU A 96 7.29 -4.40 17.09
CA GLU A 96 6.35 -3.84 18.07
C GLU A 96 6.93 -2.65 18.84
N ASN A 97 8.23 -2.64 19.12
CA ASN A 97 8.90 -1.53 19.81
C ASN A 97 9.54 -0.53 18.84
N SER A 98 9.27 -0.63 17.54
CA SER A 98 9.75 0.34 16.55
C SER A 98 8.85 1.57 16.52
N GLU A 99 9.44 2.76 16.58
CA GLU A 99 8.67 4.01 16.44
C GLU A 99 8.30 4.29 14.97
N LYS A 100 8.97 3.59 14.03
CA LYS A 100 8.67 3.68 12.59
C LYS A 100 8.40 2.30 11.99
N ILE A 101 7.15 2.06 11.62
CA ILE A 101 6.69 0.85 10.93
C ILE A 101 6.22 1.17 9.52
N GLU A 102 6.03 0.14 8.71
CA GLU A 102 5.44 0.25 7.38
C GLU A 102 3.99 0.75 7.45
N GLN A 103 3.61 1.48 6.41
CA GLN A 103 2.36 2.24 6.41
C GLN A 103 1.65 2.10 5.08
N VAL A 104 0.32 2.08 5.14
CA VAL A 104 -0.52 2.13 3.96
C VAL A 104 -1.48 3.30 4.07
N LEU A 105 -1.38 4.23 3.12
CA LEU A 105 -2.30 5.34 2.95
C LEU A 105 -3.32 4.98 1.88
N ILE A 106 -4.59 4.95 2.27
CA ILE A 106 -5.72 4.76 1.38
C ILE A 106 -6.51 6.06 1.28
N TYR A 107 -6.76 6.47 0.05
CA TYR A 107 -7.61 7.61 -0.24
C TYR A 107 -9.06 7.15 -0.45
N ILE A 108 -9.98 7.73 0.30
CA ILE A 108 -11.43 7.56 0.10
C ILE A 108 -12.04 8.84 -0.46
N PRO A 109 -12.93 8.77 -1.46
CA PRO A 109 -13.47 9.97 -2.08
C PRO A 109 -14.57 10.62 -1.24
N LYS A 110 -14.76 11.92 -1.47
CA LYS A 110 -15.94 12.66 -0.98
C LYS A 110 -17.23 12.06 -1.53
N LYS A 111 -18.31 12.20 -0.76
CA LYS A 111 -19.66 11.84 -1.23
C LYS A 111 -20.00 12.66 -2.48
N PRO A 112 -20.27 12.04 -3.63
CA PRO A 112 -20.68 12.78 -4.80
C PRO A 112 -22.12 13.27 -4.63
N LYS A 113 -22.43 14.41 -5.28
CA LYS A 113 -23.77 14.99 -5.25
C LYS A 113 -24.80 14.10 -5.94
N ASN A 114 -24.38 13.42 -7.01
CA ASN A 114 -25.21 12.56 -7.83
C ASN A 114 -24.75 11.10 -7.70
N ASN A 115 -25.70 10.18 -7.77
CA ASN A 115 -25.46 8.72 -7.83
C ASN A 115 -24.46 8.16 -6.80
N PRO A 116 -24.58 8.49 -5.50
CA PRO A 116 -23.62 8.03 -4.48
C PRO A 116 -23.51 6.50 -4.40
N THR A 117 -24.61 5.76 -4.60
CA THR A 117 -24.58 4.29 -4.61
C THR A 117 -23.70 3.74 -5.74
N GLU A 118 -23.85 4.28 -6.95
CA GLU A 118 -23.05 3.87 -8.11
C GLU A 118 -21.58 4.27 -7.92
N ALA A 119 -21.35 5.43 -7.32
CA ALA A 119 -20.01 5.90 -7.01
C ALA A 119 -19.29 5.04 -5.95
N ALA A 120 -20.00 4.59 -4.93
CA ALA A 120 -19.47 3.64 -3.96
C ALA A 120 -19.10 2.32 -4.64
N ALA A 121 -19.99 1.79 -5.50
CA ALA A 121 -19.71 0.59 -6.27
C ALA A 121 -18.50 0.75 -7.21
N ALA A 122 -18.37 1.90 -7.89
CA ALA A 122 -17.23 2.21 -8.74
C ALA A 122 -15.92 2.39 -7.95
N PHE A 123 -16.01 2.87 -6.70
CA PHE A 123 -14.88 2.88 -5.78
C PHE A 123 -14.46 1.46 -5.45
N TYR A 124 -15.39 0.60 -5.01
CA TYR A 124 -15.13 -0.80 -4.69
C TYR A 124 -14.52 -1.58 -5.88
N ALA A 125 -15.01 -1.34 -7.10
CA ALA A 125 -14.47 -1.96 -8.31
C ALA A 125 -13.01 -1.56 -8.59
N LYS A 126 -12.58 -0.37 -8.15
CA LYS A 126 -11.17 0.06 -8.19
C LYS A 126 -10.37 -0.33 -6.94
N ALA A 127 -11.05 -0.46 -5.82
CA ALA A 127 -10.49 -0.64 -4.50
C ALA A 127 -10.38 -2.10 -4.01
N PRO A 128 -10.48 -3.17 -4.82
CA PRO A 128 -10.58 -4.47 -4.21
C PRO A 128 -9.22 -4.97 -3.71
N SER A 129 -8.14 -4.18 -3.77
CA SER A 129 -6.98 -4.35 -2.88
C SER A 129 -6.30 -3.02 -2.53
N ILE A 130 -5.59 -2.98 -1.40
CA ILE A 130 -4.59 -1.94 -1.07
C ILE A 130 -3.46 -1.81 -2.10
N PHE A 131 -3.48 -2.69 -3.11
CA PHE A 131 -2.47 -2.88 -4.14
C PHE A 131 -2.99 -2.66 -5.56
N GLY A 132 -4.23 -2.16 -5.74
CA GLY A 132 -4.82 -1.88 -7.05
C GLY A 132 -6.09 -2.68 -7.38
N GLY A 133 -6.61 -2.46 -8.59
CA GLY A 133 -7.84 -3.06 -9.11
C GLY A 133 -7.69 -4.55 -9.43
N PHE A 134 -8.61 -5.38 -8.94
CA PHE A 134 -8.85 -6.70 -9.51
C PHE A 134 -9.80 -6.51 -10.70
N ASP A 135 -9.33 -6.80 -11.93
CA ASP A 135 -10.26 -6.91 -13.05
C ASP A 135 -11.20 -8.11 -12.78
N ASN A 136 -12.52 -7.88 -12.90
CA ASN A 136 -13.58 -8.88 -12.74
C ASN A 136 -13.59 -9.92 -13.90
N GLY A 137 -12.48 -10.59 -14.13
CA GLY A 137 -12.28 -11.59 -15.17
C GLY A 137 -11.83 -12.91 -14.58
N ALA A 138 -12.80 -13.70 -14.09
CA ALA A 138 -12.69 -15.05 -13.51
C ALA A 138 -12.37 -15.11 -12.01
N ALA A 139 -13.38 -15.49 -11.22
CA ALA A 139 -13.18 -16.04 -9.89
C ALA A 139 -12.42 -17.36 -10.03
N PRO A 140 -11.31 -17.59 -9.30
CA PRO A 140 -10.69 -18.90 -9.24
C PRO A 140 -11.57 -19.82 -8.40
N ASP A 141 -12.00 -20.93 -9.01
CA ASP A 141 -12.61 -22.05 -8.31
C ASP A 141 -11.65 -22.55 -7.21
N SER A 142 -12.20 -22.70 -6.00
CA SER A 142 -11.62 -23.21 -4.75
C SER A 142 -10.32 -24.03 -4.83
N MET A 143 -9.35 -23.70 -3.96
CA MET A 143 -8.34 -24.68 -3.50
C MET A 143 -8.44 -24.94 -1.99
N PRO A 144 -8.29 -26.20 -1.54
CA PRO A 144 -8.35 -26.55 -0.13
C PRO A 144 -7.03 -26.22 0.58
N SER A 145 -7.17 -25.49 1.69
CA SER A 145 -6.10 -25.19 2.66
C SER A 145 -5.64 -26.46 3.38
N THR A 146 -4.40 -26.89 3.12
CA THR A 146 -3.64 -27.83 3.97
C THR A 146 -2.13 -27.55 3.86
N SER A 147 -1.61 -26.58 4.61
CA SER A 147 -0.17 -26.39 4.71
C SER A 147 0.18 -25.64 6.00
N ARG A 148 1.26 -26.06 6.67
CA ARG A 148 1.82 -25.43 7.89
C ARG A 148 2.44 -24.04 7.61
N PHE A 149 2.24 -23.51 6.40
CA PHE A 149 2.51 -22.15 5.96
C PHE A 149 1.16 -21.54 5.58
N ASN A 150 0.58 -20.74 6.48
CA ASN A 150 -0.68 -20.05 6.26
C ASN A 150 -0.39 -18.57 6.12
N ILE A 151 -0.05 -18.16 4.88
CA ILE A 151 0.60 -16.89 4.50
C ILE A 151 -0.27 -15.64 4.72
N GLY A 152 -1.38 -15.73 5.47
CA GLY A 152 -2.34 -14.63 5.61
C GLY A 152 -2.88 -14.16 4.25
N ASN A 153 -2.93 -15.10 3.30
CA ASN A 153 -2.95 -14.85 1.86
C ASN A 153 -4.14 -15.52 1.19
N ASP A 154 -5.25 -15.73 1.91
CA ASP A 154 -6.47 -16.05 1.19
C ASP A 154 -7.07 -14.75 0.65
N MET A 155 -7.52 -14.80 -0.60
CA MET A 155 -8.27 -13.71 -1.21
C MET A 155 -9.46 -13.29 -0.34
N GLY A 156 -9.96 -14.17 0.53
CA GLY A 156 -10.98 -13.87 1.53
C GLY A 156 -10.59 -12.71 2.43
N THR A 157 -9.38 -12.67 2.97
CA THR A 157 -8.90 -11.58 3.83
C THR A 157 -8.87 -10.23 3.09
N LEU A 158 -8.43 -10.22 1.83
CA LEU A 158 -8.45 -9.01 1.00
C LEU A 158 -9.88 -8.57 0.65
N TYR A 159 -10.78 -9.52 0.37
CA TYR A 159 -12.18 -9.22 0.13
C TYR A 159 -12.88 -8.69 1.39
N GLU A 160 -12.62 -9.29 2.55
CA GLU A 160 -13.14 -8.83 3.85
C GLU A 160 -12.71 -7.39 4.12
N PHE A 161 -11.42 -7.08 3.91
CA PHE A 161 -10.94 -5.71 4.04
C PHE A 161 -11.60 -4.75 3.05
N GLY A 162 -11.73 -5.15 1.77
CA GLY A 162 -12.41 -4.35 0.76
C GLY A 162 -13.87 -4.07 1.13
N THR A 163 -14.57 -5.05 1.69
CA THR A 163 -15.95 -4.90 2.18
C THR A 163 -16.01 -3.94 3.36
N VAL A 164 -15.14 -4.10 4.36
CA VAL A 164 -15.08 -3.19 5.52
C VAL A 164 -14.72 -1.76 5.08
N LEU A 165 -13.84 -1.60 4.11
CA LEU A 165 -13.50 -0.29 3.55
C LEU A 165 -14.69 0.35 2.82
N MET A 166 -15.51 -0.45 2.13
CA MET A 166 -16.73 0.02 1.49
C MET A 166 -17.81 0.45 2.50
N ASP A 167 -17.95 -0.31 3.58
CA ASP A 167 -18.83 0.05 4.70
C ASP A 167 -18.35 1.32 5.40
N ALA A 168 -17.04 1.43 5.63
CA ALA A 168 -16.40 2.62 6.19
C ALA A 168 -16.59 3.85 5.29
N LEU A 169 -16.39 3.72 3.97
CA LEU A 169 -16.68 4.78 3.00
C LEU A 169 -18.14 5.23 3.12
N SER A 170 -19.06 4.27 3.05
CA SER A 170 -20.51 4.55 3.09
C SER A 170 -20.92 5.24 4.39
N LEU A 171 -20.40 4.77 5.53
CA LEU A 171 -20.67 5.38 6.83
C LEU A 171 -20.05 6.78 6.94
N SER A 172 -18.84 7.00 6.41
CA SER A 172 -18.20 8.32 6.39
C SER A 172 -18.99 9.37 5.60
N TRP A 173 -19.80 8.94 4.63
CA TRP A 173 -20.69 9.82 3.86
C TRP A 173 -22.02 10.15 4.55
N MET A 174 -22.30 9.51 5.69
CA MET A 174 -23.55 9.64 6.43
C MET A 174 -23.34 10.16 7.86
N ASP A 175 -22.17 9.91 8.43
CA ASP A 175 -21.81 10.24 9.80
C ASP A 175 -20.47 10.99 9.84
N GLU A 176 -20.54 12.31 10.01
CA GLU A 176 -19.36 13.18 10.12
C GLU A 176 -18.50 12.86 11.35
N GLN A 177 -19.10 12.38 12.46
CA GLN A 177 -18.31 12.01 13.65
C GLN A 177 -17.49 10.75 13.41
N PHE A 178 -18.08 9.76 12.73
CA PHE A 178 -17.33 8.59 12.28
C PHE A 178 -16.21 9.00 11.32
N LYS A 179 -16.52 9.85 10.33
CA LYS A 179 -15.55 10.36 9.36
C LYS A 179 -14.37 11.05 10.04
N GLU A 180 -14.62 11.96 10.99
CA GLU A 180 -13.56 12.67 11.73
C GLU A 180 -12.65 11.73 12.52
N ARG A 181 -13.20 10.64 13.09
CA ARG A 181 -12.40 9.62 13.78
C ARG A 181 -11.57 8.77 12.82
N LEU A 182 -12.11 8.44 11.64
CA LEU A 182 -11.45 7.60 10.66
C LEU A 182 -10.34 8.32 9.90
N ILE A 183 -10.59 9.58 9.50
CA ILE A 183 -9.75 10.31 8.56
C ILE A 183 -8.57 10.99 9.25
N THR A 184 -7.39 10.83 8.66
CA THR A 184 -6.20 11.64 8.96
C THR A 184 -6.18 12.84 8.01
N LYS A 185 -6.21 14.05 8.58
CA LYS A 185 -6.14 15.30 7.82
C LYS A 185 -4.70 15.55 7.42
N ASP A 186 -4.50 16.01 6.19
CA ASP A 186 -3.18 16.32 5.63
C ASP A 186 -2.14 15.21 5.92
N PRO A 187 -2.41 13.97 5.46
CA PRO A 187 -1.65 12.78 5.84
C PRO A 187 -0.21 12.81 5.35
N ILE A 188 0.18 13.80 4.55
CA ILE A 188 1.53 13.97 4.01
C ILE A 188 2.11 15.25 4.60
N ASP A 189 3.31 15.13 5.15
CA ASP A 189 4.13 16.27 5.57
C ASP A 189 4.67 17.02 4.35
N THR A 190 4.39 18.31 4.23
CA THR A 190 4.75 19.08 3.03
C THR A 190 6.24 19.35 2.90
N GLU A 191 7.01 19.27 4.00
CA GLU A 191 8.45 19.51 3.99
C GLU A 191 9.23 18.23 3.67
N THR A 192 8.78 17.10 4.23
CA THR A 192 9.47 15.82 4.14
C THR A 192 8.82 14.82 3.18
N GLY A 193 7.56 15.05 2.81
CA GLY A 193 6.69 14.18 2.03
C GLY A 193 6.42 12.80 2.63
N ASN A 194 6.82 12.60 3.89
CA ASN A 194 6.51 11.41 4.66
C ASN A 194 5.05 11.45 5.12
N LEU A 195 4.52 10.28 5.46
CA LEU A 195 3.20 10.22 6.08
C LEU A 195 3.27 10.76 7.51
N LYS A 196 2.33 11.64 7.85
CA LYS A 196 2.15 12.10 9.23
C LYS A 196 1.45 11.02 10.02
N VAL A 197 2.08 10.61 11.12
CA VAL A 197 1.49 9.70 12.09
C VAL A 197 1.10 10.51 13.31
N GLU A 198 -0.20 10.76 13.47
CA GLU A 198 -0.73 11.38 14.70
C GLU A 198 -0.86 10.33 15.81
N GLU A 199 -1.37 9.15 15.47
CA GLU A 199 -1.59 8.01 16.36
C GLU A 199 -1.51 6.71 15.54
N ILE A 200 -0.54 5.85 15.85
CA ILE A 200 -0.39 4.53 15.20
C ILE A 200 -1.64 3.69 15.46
N GLY A 201 -2.17 3.08 14.41
CA GLY A 201 -3.31 2.17 14.48
C GLY A 201 -4.66 2.88 14.63
N LYS A 202 -4.72 4.21 14.49
CA LYS A 202 -5.97 5.00 14.60
C LYS A 202 -7.08 4.44 13.71
N ALA A 203 -6.84 4.30 12.41
CA ALA A 203 -7.88 3.83 11.50
C ALA A 203 -8.26 2.36 11.78
N ALA A 204 -7.27 1.49 12.02
CA ALA A 204 -7.52 0.10 12.37
C ALA A 204 -8.39 -0.04 13.63
N LYS A 205 -8.14 0.76 14.66
CA LYS A 205 -8.96 0.82 15.88
C LYS A 205 -10.38 1.27 15.59
N VAL A 206 -10.57 2.30 14.75
CA VAL A 206 -11.92 2.76 14.36
C VAL A 206 -12.68 1.68 13.59
N LEU A 207 -12.02 0.94 12.69
CA LEU A 207 -12.63 -0.17 11.96
C LEU A 207 -13.03 -1.32 12.91
N LYS A 208 -12.17 -1.64 13.89
CA LYS A 208 -12.48 -2.63 14.93
C LYS A 208 -13.68 -2.23 15.78
N GLU A 209 -13.70 -0.99 16.27
CA GLU A 209 -14.79 -0.48 17.11
C GLU A 209 -16.12 -0.43 16.38
N SER A 210 -16.11 -0.10 15.09
CA SER A 210 -17.33 0.17 14.32
C SER A 210 -17.87 -1.08 13.62
N PHE A 211 -16.99 -1.98 13.18
CA PHE A 211 -17.36 -3.15 12.37
C PHE A 211 -16.92 -4.49 12.97
N GLY A 212 -16.19 -4.48 14.10
CA GLY A 212 -15.62 -5.70 14.67
C GLY A 212 -14.47 -6.28 13.83
N TYR A 213 -13.91 -5.51 12.90
CA TYR A 213 -12.86 -5.97 12.00
C TYR A 213 -11.48 -5.82 12.64
N ASP A 214 -10.81 -6.94 12.86
CA ASP A 214 -9.42 -6.98 13.31
C ASP A 214 -8.49 -6.87 12.10
N PHE A 215 -7.85 -5.71 11.92
CA PHE A 215 -6.89 -5.47 10.84
C PHE A 215 -5.72 -6.46 10.96
N PRO A 216 -5.54 -7.39 9.99
CA PRO A 216 -4.67 -8.55 10.16
C PRO A 216 -3.20 -8.27 9.83
N TRP A 217 -2.91 -7.09 9.29
CA TRP A 217 -1.58 -6.71 8.80
C TRP A 217 -0.83 -5.86 9.83
N ALA A 218 0.49 -6.03 9.89
CA ALA A 218 1.35 -5.27 10.80
C ALA A 218 1.79 -3.94 10.16
N PHE A 219 0.80 -3.18 9.68
CA PHE A 219 0.97 -1.84 9.12
C PHE A 219 0.18 -0.83 9.90
N ASP A 220 0.67 0.40 9.88
CA ASP A 220 -0.19 1.52 10.19
C ASP A 220 -1.12 1.80 8.99
N LEU A 221 -2.42 1.59 9.21
CA LEU A 221 -3.45 1.95 8.24
C LEU A 221 -3.80 3.43 8.42
N ILE A 222 -3.57 4.22 7.37
CA ILE A 222 -3.95 5.62 7.29
C ILE A 222 -5.05 5.76 6.24
N ILE A 223 -6.17 6.38 6.61
CA ILE A 223 -7.25 6.71 5.69
C ILE A 223 -7.33 8.22 5.56
N ALA A 224 -7.35 8.72 4.34
CA ALA A 224 -7.48 10.14 4.05
C ALA A 224 -8.62 10.41 3.07
N GLU A 225 -9.22 11.60 3.16
CA GLU A 225 -10.17 12.05 2.15
C GLU A 225 -9.43 12.48 0.88
N ASP A 226 -9.97 12.09 -0.27
CA ASP A 226 -9.56 12.61 -1.57
C ASP A 226 -10.49 13.71 -2.03
N ASP A 227 -10.02 14.94 -1.86
CA ASP A 227 -10.71 16.15 -2.24
C ASP A 227 -10.75 16.37 -3.75
N ASP A 228 -9.83 15.76 -4.49
CA ASP A 228 -9.66 15.94 -5.93
C ASP A 228 -10.42 14.87 -6.73
N ALA A 229 -10.83 13.78 -6.09
CA ALA A 229 -11.60 12.71 -6.70
C ALA A 229 -12.99 13.20 -7.15
N GLU A 230 -13.26 13.06 -8.44
CA GLU A 230 -14.55 13.40 -9.04
C GLU A 230 -15.21 12.13 -9.59
N PHE A 231 -16.48 11.92 -9.25
CA PHE A 231 -17.27 10.84 -9.85
C PHE A 231 -17.95 11.34 -11.11
N LEU A 232 -17.68 10.69 -12.24
CA LEU A 232 -18.36 10.96 -13.51
C LEU A 232 -19.31 9.81 -13.85
N ASP A 233 -20.59 10.14 -14.01
CA ASP A 233 -21.58 9.21 -14.54
C ASP A 233 -21.47 9.07 -16.07
N SER A 234 -22.22 8.14 -16.65
CA SER A 234 -22.18 7.86 -18.10
C SER A 234 -22.53 9.08 -18.96
N THR A 235 -23.38 9.98 -18.44
CA THR A 235 -23.80 11.20 -19.16
C THR A 235 -22.67 12.22 -19.16
N GLN A 236 -22.07 12.47 -17.99
CA GLN A 236 -20.93 13.37 -17.85
C GLN A 236 -19.71 12.89 -18.65
N LEU A 237 -19.48 11.57 -18.67
CA LEU A 237 -18.44 10.97 -19.52
C LEU A 237 -18.73 11.19 -21.01
N ALA A 238 -19.97 11.01 -21.47
CA ALA A 238 -20.35 11.25 -22.86
C ALA A 238 -20.13 12.72 -23.26
N GLU A 239 -20.38 13.67 -22.35
CA GLU A 239 -20.11 15.09 -22.56
C GLU A 239 -18.60 15.38 -22.68
N GLU A 240 -17.77 14.80 -21.80
CA GLU A 240 -16.30 14.97 -21.86
C GLU A 240 -15.69 14.47 -23.18
N PHE A 241 -16.16 13.34 -23.71
CA PHE A 241 -15.66 12.78 -24.96
C PHE A 241 -16.20 13.47 -26.23
N GLY A 242 -17.24 14.31 -26.09
CA GLY A 242 -17.89 15.02 -27.19
C GLY A 242 -18.63 14.11 -28.19
N SER A 243 -19.07 14.67 -29.32
CA SER A 243 -19.90 13.98 -30.34
C SER A 243 -19.19 12.86 -31.13
N LYS A 244 -18.03 12.39 -30.68
CA LYS A 244 -17.33 11.26 -31.30
C LYS A 244 -18.01 9.96 -30.86
N SER A 245 -17.94 8.91 -31.69
CA SER A 245 -18.42 7.59 -31.28
C SER A 245 -17.55 7.08 -30.13
N VAL A 246 -18.02 7.26 -28.91
CA VAL A 246 -17.35 6.77 -27.71
C VAL A 246 -17.58 5.27 -27.61
N PRO A 247 -16.53 4.43 -27.50
CA PRO A 247 -16.73 3.01 -27.27
C PRO A 247 -17.51 2.81 -25.96
N PRO A 248 -18.45 1.85 -25.87
CA PRO A 248 -19.29 1.67 -24.68
C PRO A 248 -18.50 1.54 -23.37
N GLN A 249 -17.30 0.96 -23.41
CA GLN A 249 -16.43 0.79 -22.24
C GLN A 249 -15.91 2.13 -21.69
N ALA A 250 -15.82 3.18 -22.51
CA ALA A 250 -15.38 4.49 -22.07
C ALA A 250 -16.49 5.30 -21.36
N LEU A 251 -17.74 4.84 -21.43
CA LEU A 251 -18.91 5.42 -20.74
C LEU A 251 -19.24 4.73 -19.42
N VAL A 252 -18.42 3.78 -18.96
CA VAL A 252 -18.59 3.15 -17.65
C VAL A 252 -18.29 4.20 -16.55
N PRO A 253 -19.25 4.46 -15.65
CA PRO A 253 -19.08 5.41 -14.56
C PRO A 253 -17.85 5.11 -13.73
N ARG A 254 -17.08 6.16 -13.39
CA ARG A 254 -15.80 5.99 -12.71
C ARG A 254 -15.37 7.24 -11.96
N TRP A 255 -14.52 7.02 -10.98
CA TRP A 255 -13.74 8.09 -10.36
C TRP A 255 -12.64 8.56 -11.30
N VAL A 256 -12.55 9.86 -11.54
CA VAL A 256 -11.44 10.53 -12.22
C VAL A 256 -10.67 11.40 -11.21
N LYS A 257 -9.42 11.74 -11.55
CA LYS A 257 -8.51 12.52 -10.70
C LYS A 257 -8.22 11.94 -9.30
N ALA A 258 -8.75 10.76 -9.00
CA ALA A 258 -8.52 10.07 -7.75
C ALA A 258 -7.02 9.79 -7.55
N LYS A 259 -6.53 10.14 -6.37
CA LYS A 259 -5.17 9.87 -5.90
C LYS A 259 -4.96 8.37 -5.78
N ARG A 260 -3.73 7.95 -6.10
CA ARG A 260 -3.31 6.56 -5.90
C ARG A 260 -3.01 6.35 -4.42
N SER A 261 -3.42 5.19 -3.89
CA SER A 261 -3.01 4.74 -2.56
C SER A 261 -1.48 4.62 -2.50
N ARG A 262 -0.91 4.82 -1.31
CA ARG A 262 0.55 4.82 -1.09
C ARG A 262 0.95 3.75 -0.09
N LEU A 263 1.97 2.98 -0.43
CA LEU A 263 2.65 2.05 0.44
C LEU A 263 4.02 2.63 0.80
N VAL A 264 4.27 2.79 2.10
CA VAL A 264 5.55 3.26 2.62
C VAL A 264 6.26 2.10 3.29
N LEU A 265 7.41 1.74 2.76
CA LEU A 265 8.29 0.72 3.32
C LEU A 265 9.39 1.38 4.13
N VAL A 266 9.71 0.78 5.26
CA VAL A 266 10.79 1.20 6.14
C VAL A 266 11.89 0.16 6.02
N VAL A 267 13.09 0.60 5.64
CA VAL A 267 14.24 -0.31 5.57
C VAL A 267 14.56 -0.79 6.99
N PRO A 268 14.50 -2.10 7.28
CA PRO A 268 14.85 -2.61 8.60
C PRO A 268 16.31 -2.33 8.91
N GLN A 269 16.63 -2.14 10.18
CA GLN A 269 18.00 -1.92 10.61
C GLN A 269 18.84 -3.15 10.33
N ARG A 270 20.04 -2.90 9.80
CA ARG A 270 21.07 -3.92 9.63
C ARG A 270 21.55 -4.39 11.01
N PRO A 271 21.74 -5.69 11.25
CA PRO A 271 22.35 -6.16 12.49
C PRO A 271 23.81 -5.68 12.57
N LEU A 272 24.10 -4.75 13.49
CA LEU A 272 25.44 -4.16 13.67
C LEU A 272 26.36 -5.00 14.56
N SER A 273 25.80 -5.87 15.39
CA SER A 273 26.51 -6.46 16.54
C SER A 273 27.39 -7.66 16.20
N LEU A 274 27.25 -8.29 15.02
CA LEU A 274 28.00 -9.49 14.67
C LEU A 274 28.21 -9.60 13.14
N GLU A 275 29.47 -9.74 12.71
CA GLU A 275 29.81 -10.05 11.31
C GLU A 275 29.07 -11.34 10.87
N ASN A 276 28.46 -11.32 9.68
CA ASN A 276 27.76 -12.44 9.02
C ASN A 276 26.33 -12.78 9.48
N TYR A 277 25.67 -11.99 10.33
CA TYR A 277 24.25 -12.23 10.68
C TYR A 277 23.26 -11.67 9.66
N GLY A 278 23.71 -10.87 8.69
CA GLY A 278 22.88 -10.28 7.64
C GLY A 278 21.93 -11.29 6.96
N PRO A 279 22.41 -12.44 6.46
CA PRO A 279 21.51 -13.43 5.84
C PRO A 279 20.45 -14.00 6.78
N ILE A 280 20.79 -14.23 8.06
CA ILE A 280 19.86 -14.75 9.06
C ILE A 280 18.82 -13.69 9.41
N ALA A 281 19.26 -12.45 9.65
CA ALA A 281 18.38 -11.33 9.91
C ALA A 281 17.44 -11.09 8.71
N LEU A 282 17.95 -11.08 7.47
CA LEU A 282 17.11 -10.89 6.29
C LEU A 282 16.09 -12.02 6.11
N ALA A 283 16.49 -13.27 6.37
CA ALA A 283 15.57 -14.41 6.36
C ALA A 283 14.51 -14.30 7.47
N SER A 284 14.90 -13.83 8.66
CA SER A 284 13.99 -13.58 9.79
C SER A 284 13.00 -12.46 9.49
N TYR A 285 13.46 -11.32 8.95
CA TYR A 285 12.59 -10.24 8.49
C TYR A 285 11.61 -10.72 7.41
N ASN A 286 12.09 -11.51 6.45
CA ASN A 286 11.22 -12.13 5.45
C ASN A 286 10.25 -13.18 6.04
N ALA A 287 10.54 -13.77 7.19
CA ALA A 287 9.64 -14.75 7.82
C ALA A 287 8.61 -14.05 8.72
N GLY A 288 9.05 -13.18 9.61
CA GLY A 288 8.25 -12.61 10.70
C GLY A 288 8.51 -11.13 10.97
N GLY A 289 9.17 -10.41 10.06
CA GLY A 289 9.20 -8.95 10.09
C GLY A 289 7.81 -8.36 9.82
N SER A 290 7.79 -7.15 9.28
CA SER A 290 6.56 -6.42 8.96
C SER A 290 5.63 -7.28 8.11
N LYS A 291 4.57 -7.79 8.76
CA LYS A 291 3.71 -8.82 8.19
C LYS A 291 3.05 -8.34 6.90
N TYR A 292 2.94 -9.24 5.92
CA TYR A 292 2.30 -9.15 4.58
C TYR A 292 2.14 -7.75 3.96
N PRO A 293 2.62 -7.48 2.72
CA PRO A 293 2.84 -8.49 1.68
C PRO A 293 4.25 -9.08 1.69
N PHE A 294 5.05 -8.79 2.72
CA PHE A 294 6.49 -9.07 2.69
C PHE A 294 6.96 -10.22 3.58
N SER A 295 6.09 -10.77 4.45
CA SER A 295 6.43 -11.89 5.34
C SER A 295 5.73 -13.21 4.98
N CYS A 296 6.32 -14.36 5.36
CA CYS A 296 5.67 -15.67 5.27
C CYS A 296 4.86 -15.91 6.56
N GLY A 297 3.61 -15.44 6.60
CA GLY A 297 2.65 -15.89 7.62
C GLY A 297 2.41 -17.41 7.59
#